data_AF-A0A5R1NUH7-F1
#
_entry.id   AF-A0A5R1NUH7-F1
#
_cell.length_a   1.000
_cell.length_b   1.000
_cell.length_c   1.000
_cell.angle_alpha   90.00
_cell.angle_beta   90.00
_cell.angle_gamma   90.00
#
_symmetry.space_group_name_H-M   'P 1'
#
loop_
_entity.id
_entity.type
_entity.pdbx_description
1 polymer ?
#
loop_
_entity_poly.entity_id
_entity_poly.type
_entity_poly.pdbx_seq_one_letter_code
_entity_poly.pdbx_strand_id
1 'polypeptide(L)' 'MAREAFKAHSIFDIWSRKIVGFRVEKRESNHLAVDMFETAWREADRKRELTLHAHHQKNPE' A
#
# COMPACT_ATOMS: atom_id res chain seq x y z
N MET A 1 -20.42 -22.55 -0.33
CA MET A 1 -19.19 -21.97 0.23
C MET A 1 -19.18 -20.49 -0.11
N ALA A 2 -19.28 -19.60 0.87
CA ALA A 2 -19.14 -18.16 0.61
C ALA A 2 -17.67 -17.86 0.26
N ARG A 3 -17.44 -17.12 -0.83
CA ARG A 3 -16.09 -16.69 -1.23
C ARG A 3 -15.72 -15.48 -0.37
N GLU A 4 -14.77 -15.66 0.54
CA GLU A 4 -14.24 -14.56 1.34
C GLU A 4 -13.37 -13.67 0.43
N ALA A 5 -13.71 -12.39 0.35
CA ALA A 5 -12.95 -11.40 -0.42
C ALA A 5 -11.96 -10.70 0.50
N PHE A 6 -10.71 -10.61 0.05
CA PHE A 6 -9.65 -9.89 0.75
C PHE A 6 -9.34 -8.58 0.02
N LYS A 7 -8.96 -7.55 0.78
CA LYS A 7 -8.44 -6.29 0.25
C LYS A 7 -6.92 -6.29 0.40
N ALA A 8 -6.23 -5.82 -0.63
CA ALA A 8 -4.77 -5.72 -0.64
C ALA A 8 -4.36 -4.25 -0.79
N HIS A 9 -3.42 -3.82 0.05
CA HIS A 9 -2.72 -2.55 -0.06
C HIS A 9 -1.28 -2.85 -0.46
N SER A 10 -0.74 -2.10 -1.41
CA SER A 10 0.62 -2.30 -1.91
C SER A 10 1.29 -0.96 -2.18
N ILE A 11 2.56 -0.84 -1.82
CA ILE A 11 3.41 0.30 -2.13
C ILE A 11 4.32 -0.11 -3.27
N PHE A 12 4.25 0.65 -4.36
CA PHE A 12 5.07 0.46 -5.54
C PHE A 12 6.12 1.55 -5.64
N ASP A 13 7.38 1.16 -5.75
CA ASP A 13 8.41 2.05 -6.28
C ASP A 13 8.28 2.08 -7.81
N ILE A 14 7.86 3.24 -8.33
CA ILE A 14 7.63 3.46 -9.76
C ILE A 14 8.92 3.32 -10.56
N TRP A 15 10.06 3.75 -10.01
CA TRP A 15 11.34 3.74 -10.72
C TRP A 15 11.89 2.32 -10.88
N SER A 16 11.94 1.56 -9.78
CA SER A 16 12.45 0.19 -9.81
C SER A 16 11.41 -0.85 -10.26
N ARG A 17 10.14 -0.47 -10.37
CA ARG A 17 8.99 -1.36 -10.64
C ARG A 17 8.83 -2.49 -9.61
N LYS A 18 9.31 -2.28 -8.38
CA LYS A 18 9.20 -3.26 -7.29
C LYS A 18 8.07 -2.91 -6.33
N ILE A 19 7.43 -3.95 -5.80
CA ILE A 19 6.60 -3.83 -4.59
C ILE A 19 7.56 -3.73 -3.42
N VAL A 20 7.49 -2.63 -2.68
CA VAL A 20 8.36 -2.35 -1.52
C VAL A 20 7.63 -2.51 -0.19
N GLY A 21 6.32 -2.74 -0.22
CA GLY A 21 5.52 -3.10 0.93
C GLY A 21 4.13 -3.57 0.51
N PHE A 22 3.53 -4.51 1.24
CA PHE A 22 2.16 -4.94 0.99
C PHE A 22 1.50 -5.46 2.27
N ARG A 23 0.17 -5.43 2.28
CA ARG A 23 -0.66 -6.03 3.33
C ARG A 23 -1.99 -6.50 2.75
N VAL A 24 -2.50 -7.61 3.27
CA VAL A 24 -3.78 -8.21 2.89
C VAL A 24 -4.68 -8.32 4.11
N GLU A 25 -5.92 -7.84 4.01
CA GLU A 25 -6.85 -7.77 5.12
C GLU A 25 -8.27 -8.18 4.69
N LYS A 26 -9.07 -8.65 5.66
CA LYS A 26 -10.48 -9.05 5.43
C LYS A 26 -11.42 -7.85 5.30
N ARG A 27 -11.08 -6.72 5.93
CA ARG A 27 -11.86 -5.48 5.89
C ARG A 27 -10.92 -4.31 5.61
N GLU A 28 -11.38 -3.35 4.81
CA GLU A 28 -10.58 -2.16 4.47
C GLU A 28 -10.32 -1.34 5.74
N SER A 29 -9.04 -1.11 6.03
CA SER A 29 -8.59 -0.41 7.22
C SER A 29 -7.55 0.64 6.83
N ASN A 30 -8.02 1.83 6.45
CA ASN A 30 -7.16 2.90 5.92
C ASN A 30 -6.03 3.30 6.87
N HIS A 31 -6.21 3.17 8.19
CA HIS A 31 -5.16 3.49 9.17
C HIS A 31 -3.97 2.52 9.08
N LEU A 32 -4.19 1.27 8.66
CA LEU A 32 -3.12 0.27 8.54
C LEU A 32 -2.31 0.45 7.25
N ALA A 33 -2.86 1.14 6.25
CA ALA A 33 -2.10 1.55 5.06
C ALA A 33 -1.08 2.66 5.39
N VAL A 34 -1.35 3.51 6.39
CA VAL A 34 -0.43 4.56 6.84
C VAL A 34 0.81 3.97 7.50
N ASP A 35 0.65 3.02 8.43
CA ASP A 35 1.78 2.34 9.10
C ASP A 35 2.70 1.62 8.10
N MET A 36 2.10 1.04 7.06
CA MET A 36 2.81 0.38 5.98
C MET A 36 3.66 1.37 5.17
N PHE A 37 3.14 2.58 4.95
CA PHE A 37 3.88 3.66 4.30
C PHE A 37 5.03 4.17 5.16
N GLU A 38 4.80 4.41 6.46
CA GLU A 38 5.87 4.86 7.36
C GLU A 38 7.04 3.87 7.41
N THR A 39 6.74 2.57 7.40
CA THR A 39 7.75 1.51 7.37
C THR A 39 8.53 1.54 6.07
N ALA A 40 7.84 1.51 4.92
CA ALA A 40 8.49 1.56 3.60
C ALA A 40 9.33 2.84 3.41
N TRP A 41 8.87 3.97 3.96
CA TRP A 41 9.60 5.24 3.94
C TRP A 41 10.87 5.21 4.78
N ARG A 42 10.83 4.61 5.98
CA ARG A 42 12.01 4.44 6.84
C ARG A 42 13.06 3.54 6.21
N GLU A 43 12.62 2.53 5.46
CA GLU A 43 13.48 1.55 4.78
C GLU A 43 14.01 2.05 3.44
N ALA A 44 13.40 3.08 2.85
CA ALA A 44 13.84 3.65 1.58
C ALA A 44 15.18 4.41 1.73
N ASP A 45 16.08 4.22 0.75
CA ASP A 45 17.34 4.96 0.69
C ASP A 45 17.07 6.46 0.46
N ARG A 46 17.40 7.29 1.45
CA ARG A 46 17.10 8.75 1.52
C ARG A 46 17.79 9.61 0.47
N LYS A 47 18.52 9.00 -0.47
CA LYS A 47 19.20 9.70 -1.56
C LYS A 47 18.29 10.16 -2.69
N ARG A 48 17.00 9.78 -2.66
CA ARG A 48 16.01 10.20 -3.66
C ARG A 48 14.94 11.07 -2.99
N GLU A 49 14.64 12.19 -3.61
CA GLU A 49 13.44 12.97 -3.29
C GLU A 49 12.23 12.12 -3.71
N LEU A 50 11.43 11.67 -2.75
CA LEU A 50 10.31 10.77 -2.97
C LEU A 50 9.00 11.54 -2.82
N THR A 51 8.08 11.39 -3.78
CA THR A 51 6.74 11.96 -3.74
C THR A 51 5.71 10.84 -3.63
N LEU A 52 4.78 10.95 -2.67
CA LEU A 52 3.70 9.99 -2.50
C LEU A 52 2.49 10.37 -3.35
N HIS A 53 2.03 9.44 -4.18
CA HIS A 53 0.75 9.52 -4.87
C HIS A 53 -0.20 8.46 -4.31
N ALA A 54 -1.22 8.89 -3.55
CA ALA A 54 -2.27 8.01 -3.04
C ALA A 54 -3.56 8.24 -3.83
N HIS A 55 -4.14 7.18 -4.39
CA HIS A 55 -5.43 7.21 -5.08
C HIS A 55 -6.41 6.29 -4.36
N HIS A 56 -7.46 6.86 -3.76
CA HIS A 56 -8.52 6.08 -3.16
C HIS A 56 -9.53 5.67 -4.25
N GLN A 57 -9.51 4.41 -4.65
CA GLN A 57 -10.50 3.85 -5.57
C GLN A 57 -11.64 3.22 -4.76
N LYS A 58 -12.79 3.91 -4.71
CA LYS A 58 -14.01 3.29 -4.18
C LYS A 58 -14.40 2.12 -5.09
N ASN A 59 -14.56 0.94 -4.50
CA ASN A 59 -15.17 -0.17 -5.22
C ASN A 59 -16.68 0.09 -5.32
N PRO A 60 -17.32 -0.09 -6.49
CA PRO A 60 -18.76 -0.05 -6.58
C PRO A 60 -19.37 -1.16 -5.70
N GLU A 61 -20.48 -0.83 -5.03
CA GLU A 61 -21.22 -1.73 -4.13
C GLU A 61 -21.84 -2.94 -4.85
#